data_AF-A0A7V8QJN5-F1
#
_entry.id   AF-A0A7V8QJN5-F1
#
_cell.length_a   1.000
_cell.length_b   1.000
_cell.length_c   1.000
_cell.angle_alpha   90.00
_cell.angle_beta   90.00
_cell.angle_gamma   90.00
#
_symmetry.space_group_name_H-M   'P 1'
#
loop_
_entity.id
_entity.type
_entity.pdbx_description
1 polymer ?
#
loop_
_entity_poly.entity_id
_entity_poly.type
_entity_poly.pdbx_seq_one_letter_code
_entity_poly.pdbx_strand_id
1 'polypeptide(L)'
;MAQTDTQVVPLTKSNLIREVWQIYDGLIEVLSYCVFHEDLADQYRAITDPGPRRSNEIPRDLYAVRGTDAIMRMYDYGVCGRSSDFEDDLLGYWDEAHQFTELAAAAARSNPACAEPVLCRQAFEAGNARLKLDAGNDIVEEFLMPTDLTLREVAVLAGMTERSVRNATLASAKDRLKTFQSGSSVYVDAREALRWLRGRRGFVETVVN
;
A
#
# COMPACT_ATOMS: atom_id res chain seq x y z
N MET A 1 -23.64 6.41 -23.06
CA MET A 1 -23.20 6.50 -21.65
C MET A 1 -21.86 7.21 -21.64
N ALA A 2 -21.80 8.45 -21.15
CA ALA A 2 -20.51 9.11 -20.93
C ALA A 2 -19.85 8.44 -19.72
N GLN A 3 -18.66 7.88 -19.90
CA GLN A 3 -17.80 7.51 -18.77
C GLN A 3 -17.44 8.82 -18.06
N THR A 4 -17.98 9.00 -16.86
CA THR A 4 -17.51 10.04 -15.96
C THR A 4 -16.04 9.73 -15.67
N ASP A 5 -15.13 10.56 -16.16
CA ASP A 5 -13.71 10.47 -15.81
C ASP A 5 -13.61 10.65 -14.29
N THR A 6 -13.46 9.55 -13.57
CA THR A 6 -13.18 9.58 -12.13
C THR A 6 -11.85 10.31 -11.97
N GLN A 7 -11.91 11.53 -11.46
CA GLN A 7 -10.73 12.35 -11.21
C GLN A 7 -9.80 11.57 -10.27
N VAL A 8 -8.65 11.12 -10.80
CA VAL A 8 -7.68 10.35 -10.02
C VAL A 8 -7.07 11.29 -8.99
N VAL A 9 -7.36 11.04 -7.71
CA VAL A 9 -6.77 11.80 -6.60
C VAL A 9 -5.29 11.43 -6.50
N PRO A 10 -4.36 12.41 -6.54
CA PRO A 10 -2.94 12.11 -6.48
C PRO A 10 -2.53 11.67 -5.06
N LEU A 11 -1.67 10.65 -4.99
CA LEU A 11 -1.06 10.18 -3.76
C LEU A 11 -0.03 11.21 -3.24
N THR A 12 -0.49 12.10 -2.39
CA THR A 12 0.33 13.06 -1.65
C THR A 12 0.16 12.83 -0.16
N LYS A 13 1.18 13.15 0.65
CA LYS A 13 1.09 12.99 2.11
C LYS A 13 -0.14 13.68 2.70
N SER A 14 -0.45 14.90 2.25
CA SER A 14 -1.63 15.65 2.72
C SER A 14 -2.97 15.01 2.33
N ASN A 15 -3.07 14.44 1.12
CA ASN A 15 -4.28 13.72 0.72
C ASN A 15 -4.43 12.39 1.46
N LEU A 16 -3.32 11.67 1.66
CA LEU A 16 -3.30 10.42 2.41
C LEU A 16 -3.75 10.66 3.87
N ILE A 17 -3.18 11.67 4.54
CA ILE A 17 -3.59 12.08 5.90
C ILE A 17 -5.10 12.36 5.94
N ARG A 18 -5.63 13.09 4.94
CA ARG A 18 -7.06 13.39 4.88
C ARG A 18 -7.90 12.11 4.76
N GLU A 19 -7.52 11.18 3.89
CA GLU A 19 -8.26 9.92 3.72
C GLU A 19 -8.21 9.07 5.00
N VAL A 20 -7.06 8.98 5.65
CA VAL A 20 -6.90 8.30 6.94
C VAL A 20 -7.86 8.87 7.98
N TRP A 21 -7.96 10.20 8.11
CA TRP A 21 -8.90 10.83 9.03
C TRP A 21 -10.36 10.53 8.67
N GLN A 22 -10.71 10.53 7.40
CA GLN A 22 -12.06 10.18 6.95
C GLN A 22 -12.44 8.73 7.27
N ILE A 23 -11.48 7.80 7.13
CA ILE A 23 -11.66 6.40 7.55
C ILE A 23 -11.86 6.34 9.06
N TYR A 24 -11.04 7.07 9.82
CA TYR A 24 -11.10 7.07 11.28
C TYR A 24 -12.44 7.62 11.82
N ASP A 25 -12.92 8.72 11.28
CA ASP A 25 -14.21 9.31 11.65
C ASP A 25 -15.37 8.33 11.36
N GLY A 26 -15.35 7.67 10.20
CA GLY A 26 -16.34 6.66 9.86
C GLY A 26 -16.29 5.43 10.78
N LEU A 27 -15.08 4.97 11.14
CA LEU A 27 -14.92 3.87 12.10
C LEU A 27 -15.43 4.23 13.49
N ILE A 28 -15.18 5.46 13.97
CA ILE A 28 -15.73 5.95 15.25
C ILE A 28 -17.25 5.95 15.21
N GLU A 29 -17.85 6.42 14.11
CA GLU A 29 -19.31 6.44 13.97
C GLU A 29 -19.88 5.03 14.04
N VAL A 30 -19.25 4.06 13.37
CA VAL A 30 -19.68 2.65 13.44
C VAL A 30 -19.53 2.09 14.85
N LEU A 31 -18.39 2.29 15.49
CA LEU A 31 -18.14 1.81 16.85
C LEU A 31 -19.13 2.40 17.84
N SER A 32 -19.40 3.70 17.72
CA SER A 32 -20.41 4.39 18.54
C SER A 32 -21.77 3.76 18.33
N TYR A 33 -22.18 3.52 17.09
CA TYR A 33 -23.45 2.86 16.76
C TYR A 33 -23.54 1.43 17.35
N CYS A 34 -22.48 0.63 17.24
CA CYS A 34 -22.42 -0.71 17.82
C CYS A 34 -22.49 -0.73 19.36
N VAL A 35 -21.94 0.30 20.04
CA VAL A 35 -22.03 0.41 21.51
C VAL A 35 -23.49 0.62 21.96
N PHE A 36 -24.30 1.28 21.15
CA PHE A 36 -25.71 1.55 21.48
C PHE A 36 -26.69 0.49 20.95
N HIS A 37 -26.22 -0.47 20.13
CA HIS A 37 -27.04 -1.51 19.50
C HIS A 37 -26.38 -2.89 19.60
N GLU A 38 -26.64 -3.61 20.71
CA GLU A 38 -26.03 -4.92 21.02
C GLU A 38 -26.21 -5.96 19.90
N ASP A 39 -27.36 -5.96 19.21
CA ASP A 39 -27.71 -6.91 18.15
C ASP A 39 -26.78 -6.83 16.92
N LEU A 40 -26.10 -5.69 16.73
CA LEU A 40 -25.18 -5.43 15.62
C LEU A 40 -23.71 -5.56 16.03
N ALA A 41 -23.43 -5.63 17.33
CA ALA A 41 -22.08 -5.80 17.85
C ALA A 41 -21.48 -7.15 17.40
N ASP A 42 -22.29 -8.19 17.26
CA ASP A 42 -21.83 -9.52 16.82
C ASP A 42 -21.51 -9.57 15.32
N GLN A 43 -22.24 -8.83 14.48
CA GLN A 43 -21.90 -8.68 13.06
C GLN A 43 -20.58 -7.93 12.87
N TYR A 44 -20.34 -6.89 13.68
CA TYR A 44 -19.09 -6.14 13.62
C TYR A 44 -17.92 -6.93 14.21
N ARG A 45 -18.13 -7.68 15.31
CA ARG A 45 -17.14 -8.63 15.83
C ARG A 45 -16.71 -9.62 14.75
N ALA A 46 -17.64 -10.17 13.96
CA ALA A 46 -17.31 -11.09 12.88
C ALA A 46 -16.45 -10.48 11.75
N ILE A 47 -16.55 -9.15 11.54
CA ILE A 47 -15.74 -8.41 10.55
C ILE A 47 -14.37 -8.01 11.12
N THR A 48 -14.31 -7.74 12.43
CA THR A 48 -13.10 -7.24 13.13
C THR A 48 -12.30 -8.30 13.89
N ASP A 49 -12.73 -9.56 13.92
CA ASP A 49 -12.05 -10.65 14.65
C ASP A 49 -11.30 -11.54 13.63
N PRO A 50 -9.99 -11.29 13.37
CA PRO A 50 -9.26 -11.95 12.28
C PRO A 50 -8.83 -13.39 12.58
N GLY A 51 -9.22 -13.99 13.71
CA GLY A 51 -8.85 -15.37 14.06
C GLY A 51 -8.57 -15.57 15.55
N PRO A 52 -8.09 -16.75 15.96
CA PRO A 52 -7.94 -17.11 17.36
C PRO A 52 -7.03 -16.12 18.11
N ARG A 53 -7.65 -15.42 19.06
CA ARG A 53 -7.08 -14.36 19.88
C ARG A 53 -5.85 -14.84 20.65
N ARG A 54 -4.70 -14.15 20.50
CA ARG A 54 -3.63 -14.21 21.50
C ARG A 54 -4.07 -13.34 22.69
N SER A 55 -3.90 -13.83 23.91
CA SER A 55 -4.44 -13.31 25.18
C SER A 55 -3.97 -11.92 25.64
N ASN A 56 -3.38 -11.12 24.76
CA ASN A 56 -2.92 -9.75 25.02
C ASN A 56 -3.61 -8.82 24.01
N GLU A 57 -4.91 -8.54 24.21
CA GLU A 57 -5.68 -7.68 23.31
C GLU A 57 -5.18 -6.23 23.39
N ILE A 58 -4.60 -5.75 22.29
CA ILE A 58 -4.35 -4.33 22.05
C ILE A 58 -5.72 -3.64 21.91
N PRO A 59 -6.00 -2.57 22.68
CA PRO A 59 -7.25 -1.81 22.55
C PRO A 59 -7.53 -1.37 21.10
N ARG A 60 -8.81 -1.37 20.67
CA ARG A 60 -9.21 -1.09 19.26
C ARG A 60 -8.75 0.30 18.77
N ASP A 61 -8.71 1.27 19.66
CA ASP A 61 -8.14 2.60 19.47
C ASP A 61 -6.64 2.55 19.17
N LEU A 62 -5.89 1.64 19.79
CA LEU A 62 -4.48 1.45 19.52
C LEU A 62 -4.24 0.76 18.16
N TYR A 63 -5.15 -0.13 17.70
CA TYR A 63 -5.06 -0.73 16.35
C TYR A 63 -5.20 0.31 15.23
N ALA A 64 -6.16 1.23 15.35
CA ALA A 64 -6.35 2.28 14.34
C ALA A 64 -5.16 3.25 14.30
N VAL A 65 -4.59 3.58 15.47
CA VAL A 65 -3.39 4.42 15.58
C VAL A 65 -2.17 3.72 14.95
N ARG A 66 -1.96 2.43 15.26
CA ARG A 66 -0.86 1.65 14.68
C ARG A 66 -1.00 1.46 13.17
N GLY A 67 -2.19 1.12 12.68
CA GLY A 67 -2.46 1.00 11.25
C GLY A 67 -2.26 2.32 10.48
N THR A 68 -2.61 3.45 11.11
CA THR A 68 -2.34 4.78 10.55
C THR A 68 -0.83 5.04 10.44
N ASP A 69 -0.08 4.82 11.51
CA ASP A 69 1.38 4.98 11.50
C ASP A 69 2.03 4.07 10.45
N ALA A 70 1.60 2.81 10.39
CA ALA A 70 2.05 1.84 9.41
C ALA A 70 1.81 2.30 7.97
N ILE A 71 0.64 2.83 7.64
CA ILE A 71 0.36 3.36 6.30
C ILE A 71 1.21 4.59 5.96
N MET A 72 1.45 5.46 6.94
CA MET A 72 2.31 6.63 6.75
C MET A 72 3.76 6.22 6.51
N ARG A 73 4.24 5.18 7.21
CA ARG A 73 5.54 4.56 6.97
C ARG A 73 5.61 3.93 5.58
N MET A 74 4.58 3.21 5.15
CA MET A 74 4.52 2.65 3.79
C MET A 74 4.58 3.74 2.71
N TYR A 75 3.97 4.90 2.94
CA TYR A 75 4.10 6.06 2.06
C TYR A 75 5.53 6.62 2.07
N ASP A 76 6.09 6.91 3.25
CA ASP A 76 7.42 7.50 3.37
C ASP A 76 8.50 6.56 2.80
N TYR A 77 8.34 5.25 2.92
CA TYR A 77 9.20 4.25 2.30
C TYR A 77 8.98 4.13 0.79
N GLY A 78 7.76 3.78 0.39
CA GLY A 78 7.44 3.43 -1.00
C GLY A 78 7.62 4.62 -1.95
N VAL A 79 7.13 5.78 -1.53
CA VAL A 79 7.07 7.00 -2.34
C VAL A 79 8.28 7.89 -2.11
N CYS A 80 8.71 8.07 -0.86
CA CYS A 80 9.81 8.99 -0.53
C CYS A 80 11.19 8.32 -0.39
N GLY A 81 11.28 6.99 -0.44
CA GLY A 81 12.57 6.26 -0.33
C GLY A 81 13.22 6.37 1.05
N ARG A 82 12.46 6.67 2.11
CA ARG A 82 13.01 6.84 3.46
C ARG A 82 12.90 5.53 4.21
N SER A 83 14.05 4.90 4.50
CA SER A 83 14.11 3.67 5.30
C SER A 83 14.49 3.91 6.77
N SER A 84 14.87 5.14 7.16
CA SER A 84 15.48 5.44 8.46
C SER A 84 14.59 5.16 9.69
N ASP A 85 13.29 4.91 9.50
CA ASP A 85 12.37 4.62 10.60
C ASP A 85 12.12 3.11 10.77
N PHE A 86 12.78 2.26 9.97
CA PHE A 86 12.46 0.84 9.82
C PHE A 86 13.42 -0.13 10.52
N GLU A 87 14.40 0.37 11.27
CA GLU A 87 15.47 -0.44 11.87
C GLU A 87 14.96 -1.63 12.71
N ASP A 88 13.73 -1.61 13.22
CA ASP A 88 13.25 -2.66 14.13
C ASP A 88 12.12 -3.58 13.63
N ASP A 89 11.26 -3.20 12.67
CA ASP A 89 10.12 -4.08 12.27
C ASP A 89 9.40 -3.74 10.95
N LEU A 90 10.10 -3.81 9.80
CA LEU A 90 9.47 -3.66 8.48
C LEU A 90 8.26 -4.59 8.27
N LEU A 91 8.36 -5.82 8.76
CA LEU A 91 7.34 -6.84 8.55
C LEU A 91 6.09 -6.57 9.38
N GLY A 92 6.24 -6.13 10.63
CA GLY A 92 5.13 -5.72 11.49
C GLY A 92 4.39 -4.52 10.91
N TYR A 93 5.10 -3.50 10.42
CA TYR A 93 4.45 -2.38 9.75
C TYR A 93 3.74 -2.80 8.45
N TRP A 94 4.30 -3.75 7.71
CA TRP A 94 3.64 -4.28 6.52
C TRP A 94 2.31 -4.98 6.87
N ASP A 95 2.33 -5.85 7.88
CA ASP A 95 1.14 -6.59 8.32
C ASP A 95 0.06 -5.64 8.88
N GLU A 96 0.48 -4.65 9.67
CA GLU A 96 -0.42 -3.61 10.21
C GLU A 96 -1.03 -2.74 9.11
N ALA A 97 -0.24 -2.33 8.11
CA ALA A 97 -0.74 -1.57 6.98
C ALA A 97 -1.73 -2.39 6.14
N HIS A 98 -1.42 -3.67 5.88
CA HIS A 98 -2.29 -4.59 5.17
C HIS A 98 -3.63 -4.76 5.91
N GLN A 99 -3.59 -5.12 7.20
CA GLN A 99 -4.77 -5.29 8.03
C GLN A 99 -5.61 -4.01 8.10
N PHE A 100 -4.98 -2.84 8.24
CA PHE A 100 -5.67 -1.56 8.22
C PHE A 100 -6.42 -1.33 6.90
N THR A 101 -5.77 -1.58 5.75
CA THR A 101 -6.43 -1.41 4.44
C THR A 101 -7.60 -2.36 4.23
N GLU A 102 -7.47 -3.62 4.68
CA GLU A 102 -8.55 -4.61 4.57
C GLU A 102 -9.73 -4.27 5.50
N LEU A 103 -9.44 -3.87 6.74
CA LEU A 103 -10.45 -3.44 7.70
C LEU A 103 -11.21 -2.20 7.19
N ALA A 104 -10.48 -1.18 6.72
CA ALA A 104 -11.09 0.04 6.18
C ALA A 104 -11.97 -0.27 4.96
N ALA A 105 -11.50 -1.15 4.06
CA ALA A 105 -12.27 -1.57 2.89
C ALA A 105 -13.52 -2.37 3.29
N ALA A 106 -13.43 -3.25 4.30
CA ALA A 106 -14.57 -3.96 4.83
C ALA A 106 -15.59 -2.99 5.46
N ALA A 107 -15.13 -2.03 6.24
CA ALA A 107 -15.97 -1.02 6.86
C ALA A 107 -16.69 -0.15 5.81
N ALA A 108 -16.01 0.29 4.75
CA ALA A 108 -16.60 1.06 3.65
C ALA A 108 -17.69 0.29 2.90
N ARG A 109 -17.52 -1.03 2.70
CA ARG A 109 -18.56 -1.89 2.10
C ARG A 109 -19.80 -2.02 2.98
N SER A 110 -19.62 -1.99 4.30
CA SER A 110 -20.69 -2.20 5.28
C SER A 110 -21.38 -0.91 5.73
N ASN A 111 -20.69 0.23 5.70
CA ASN A 111 -21.23 1.53 6.11
C ASN A 111 -20.83 2.64 5.11
N PRO A 112 -21.79 3.31 4.45
CA PRO A 112 -21.50 4.42 3.53
C PRO A 112 -20.88 5.66 4.19
N ALA A 113 -20.91 5.77 5.53
CA ALA A 113 -20.18 6.82 6.27
C ALA A 113 -18.66 6.58 6.28
N CYS A 114 -18.20 5.34 6.05
CA CYS A 114 -16.79 5.01 5.97
C CYS A 114 -16.24 5.29 4.57
N ALA A 115 -15.14 6.02 4.49
CA ALA A 115 -14.44 6.26 3.23
C ALA A 115 -13.75 4.98 2.71
N GLU A 116 -13.74 4.79 1.39
CA GLU A 116 -12.93 3.77 0.73
C GLU A 116 -11.43 4.09 0.88
N PRO A 117 -10.57 3.13 1.27
CA PRO A 117 -9.14 3.37 1.49
C PRO A 117 -8.34 3.38 0.18
N VAL A 118 -8.65 4.31 -0.73
CA VAL A 118 -8.04 4.37 -2.06
C VAL A 118 -6.56 4.74 -1.98
N LEU A 119 -6.21 5.84 -1.32
CA LEU A 119 -4.83 6.31 -1.15
C LEU A 119 -4.04 5.44 -0.18
N CYS A 120 -4.69 4.89 0.85
CA CYS A 120 -4.07 3.95 1.77
C CYS A 120 -3.63 2.68 1.03
N ARG A 121 -4.50 2.12 0.15
CA ARG A 121 -4.13 1.00 -0.73
C ARG A 121 -2.99 1.37 -1.68
N GLN A 122 -3.00 2.57 -2.25
CA GLN A 122 -1.90 3.02 -3.12
C GLN A 122 -0.57 3.17 -2.35
N ALA A 123 -0.59 3.69 -1.12
CA ALA A 123 0.59 3.79 -0.26
C ALA A 123 1.13 2.40 0.10
N PHE A 124 0.23 1.47 0.44
CA PHE A 124 0.60 0.07 0.70
C PHE A 124 1.18 -0.62 -0.54
N GLU A 125 0.55 -0.47 -1.72
CA GLU A 125 1.07 -0.97 -2.99
C GLU A 125 2.46 -0.41 -3.29
N ALA A 126 2.69 0.89 -3.06
CA ALA A 126 3.99 1.53 -3.26
C ALA A 126 5.07 1.00 -2.31
N GLY A 127 4.75 0.84 -1.02
CA GLY A 127 5.69 0.28 -0.05
C GLY A 127 6.01 -1.20 -0.36
N ASN A 128 5.03 -1.99 -0.78
CA ASN A 128 5.26 -3.39 -1.16
C ASN A 128 6.12 -3.52 -2.42
N ALA A 129 5.84 -2.71 -3.45
CA ALA A 129 6.67 -2.67 -4.65
C ALA A 129 8.11 -2.24 -4.34
N ARG A 130 8.28 -1.28 -3.41
CA ARG A 130 9.59 -0.83 -2.95
C ARG A 130 10.34 -1.92 -2.20
N LEU A 131 9.67 -2.64 -1.31
CA LEU A 131 10.26 -3.74 -0.55
C LEU A 131 10.85 -4.81 -1.48
N LYS A 132 10.12 -5.18 -2.54
CA LYS A 132 10.61 -6.11 -3.57
C LYS A 132 11.82 -5.56 -4.32
N LEU A 133 11.76 -4.30 -4.73
CA LEU A 133 12.85 -3.63 -5.43
C LEU A 133 14.12 -3.64 -4.59
N ASP A 134 14.02 -3.24 -3.33
CA ASP A 134 15.15 -3.09 -2.43
C ASP A 134 15.72 -4.45 -2.03
N ALA A 135 14.87 -5.45 -1.78
CA ALA A 135 15.31 -6.82 -1.50
C ALA A 135 16.07 -7.43 -2.68
N GLY A 136 15.58 -7.27 -3.92
CA GLY A 136 16.27 -7.75 -5.13
C GLY A 136 17.53 -6.96 -5.50
N ASN A 137 17.80 -5.85 -4.81
CA ASN A 137 19.02 -5.05 -4.95
C ASN A 137 19.90 -5.10 -3.67
N ASP A 138 19.65 -6.05 -2.77
CA ASP A 138 20.45 -6.27 -1.56
C ASP A 138 20.51 -5.03 -0.63
N ILE A 139 19.48 -4.17 -0.67
CA ILE A 139 19.37 -2.95 0.16
C ILE A 139 18.75 -3.27 1.52
N VAL A 140 17.80 -4.20 1.55
CA VAL A 140 17.17 -4.73 2.75
C VAL A 140 17.32 -6.25 2.76
N GLU A 141 17.24 -6.86 3.93
CA GLU A 141 17.38 -8.32 4.06
C GLU A 141 16.35 -9.04 3.19
N GLU A 142 16.78 -10.12 2.53
CA GLU A 142 15.95 -10.86 1.58
C GLU A 142 14.75 -11.48 2.31
N PHE A 143 13.57 -10.94 2.05
CA PHE A 143 12.32 -11.53 2.50
C PHE A 143 12.01 -12.79 1.69
N LEU A 144 11.17 -13.69 2.22
CA LEU A 144 10.62 -14.84 1.50
C LEU A 144 9.67 -14.45 0.33
N MET A 145 9.70 -13.19 -0.10
CA MET A 145 8.86 -12.66 -1.17
C MET A 145 9.61 -12.68 -2.52
N PRO A 146 8.91 -12.92 -3.64
CA PRO A 146 9.49 -12.73 -4.96
C PRO A 146 9.97 -11.29 -5.15
N THR A 147 11.21 -11.12 -5.62
CA THR A 147 11.82 -9.82 -5.89
C THR A 147 11.49 -9.27 -7.29
N ASP A 148 10.91 -10.11 -8.15
CA ASP A 148 10.45 -9.72 -9.48
C ASP A 148 9.23 -8.79 -9.41
N LEU A 149 9.30 -7.69 -10.16
CA LEU A 149 8.25 -6.68 -10.21
C LEU A 149 7.34 -6.89 -11.42
N THR A 150 6.04 -6.77 -11.20
CA THR A 150 5.05 -6.63 -12.28
C THR A 150 5.15 -5.24 -12.93
N LEU A 151 4.62 -5.09 -14.14
CA LEU A 151 4.53 -3.78 -14.79
C LEU A 151 3.71 -2.77 -13.98
N ARG A 152 2.74 -3.24 -13.19
CA ARG A 152 1.94 -2.39 -12.30
C ARG A 152 2.78 -1.84 -11.15
N GLU A 153 3.55 -2.69 -10.49
CA GLU A 153 4.43 -2.27 -9.39
C GLU A 153 5.49 -1.26 -9.88
N VAL A 154 6.08 -1.49 -11.05
CA VAL A 154 6.98 -0.51 -11.70
C VAL A 154 6.26 0.80 -11.99
N ALA A 155 4.99 0.75 -12.43
CA ALA A 155 4.19 1.95 -12.70
C ALA A 155 3.91 2.76 -11.43
N VAL A 156 3.61 2.08 -10.32
CA VAL A 156 3.41 2.70 -9.01
C VAL A 156 4.68 3.43 -8.57
N LEU A 157 5.84 2.77 -8.60
CA LEU A 157 7.12 3.36 -8.20
C LEU A 157 7.55 4.51 -9.12
N ALA A 158 7.20 4.44 -10.40
CA ALA A 158 7.51 5.49 -11.37
C ALA A 158 6.54 6.69 -11.32
N GLY A 159 5.42 6.59 -10.59
CA GLY A 159 4.34 7.58 -10.65
C GLY A 159 3.71 7.68 -12.05
N MET A 160 3.61 6.54 -12.75
CA MET A 160 3.15 6.44 -14.14
C MET A 160 1.93 5.50 -14.26
N THR A 161 1.26 5.53 -15.41
CA THR A 161 0.25 4.51 -15.72
C THR A 161 0.92 3.22 -16.19
N GLU A 162 0.31 2.06 -15.93
CA GLU A 162 0.81 0.77 -16.42
C GLU A 162 0.94 0.77 -17.95
N ARG A 163 0.05 1.47 -18.67
CA ARG A 163 0.13 1.65 -20.13
C ARG A 163 1.42 2.37 -20.52
N SER A 164 1.81 3.41 -19.80
CA SER A 164 3.06 4.14 -20.05
C SER A 164 4.30 3.27 -19.80
N VAL A 165 4.27 2.42 -18.76
CA VAL A 165 5.34 1.44 -18.50
C VAL A 165 5.39 0.36 -19.58
N ARG A 166 4.24 -0.14 -20.02
CA ARG A 166 4.14 -1.10 -21.13
C ARG A 166 4.73 -0.54 -22.43
N ASN A 167 4.54 0.75 -22.70
CA ASN A 167 5.20 1.39 -23.85
C ASN A 167 6.73 1.42 -23.71
N ALA A 168 7.26 1.49 -22.50
CA ALA A 168 8.69 1.45 -22.25
C ALA A 168 9.31 0.07 -22.51
N THR A 169 8.52 -1.01 -22.59
CA THR A 169 9.04 -2.36 -22.88
C THR A 169 9.22 -2.63 -24.38
N LEU A 170 8.66 -1.76 -25.24
CA LEU A 170 8.73 -1.87 -26.70
C LEU A 170 10.18 -1.78 -27.20
N ALA A 171 10.49 -2.55 -28.26
CA ALA A 171 11.84 -2.58 -28.84
C ALA A 171 12.32 -1.21 -29.36
N SER A 172 11.40 -0.32 -29.72
CA SER A 172 11.67 1.04 -30.20
C SER A 172 11.88 2.07 -29.09
N ALA A 173 11.66 1.72 -27.83
CA ALA A 173 11.83 2.66 -26.71
C ALA A 173 13.31 2.99 -26.51
N LYS A 174 13.63 4.30 -26.46
CA LYS A 174 15.02 4.81 -26.30
C LYS A 174 15.70 4.31 -25.02
N ASP A 175 14.97 4.31 -23.91
CA ASP A 175 15.39 3.71 -22.64
C ASP A 175 14.43 2.57 -22.32
N ARG A 176 14.64 1.46 -23.03
CA ARG A 176 13.78 0.29 -22.97
C ARG A 176 13.87 -0.37 -21.60
N LEU A 177 12.72 -0.69 -21.03
CA LEU A 177 12.57 -1.53 -19.85
C LEU A 177 12.61 -3.00 -20.30
N LYS A 178 13.63 -3.75 -19.87
CA LYS A 178 13.73 -5.17 -20.17
C LYS A 178 12.75 -5.94 -19.27
N THR A 179 12.10 -6.91 -19.88
CA THR A 179 11.11 -7.76 -19.21
C THR A 179 11.39 -9.21 -19.55
N PHE A 180 10.91 -10.11 -18.71
CA PHE A 180 10.86 -11.54 -19.00
C PHE A 180 9.45 -12.09 -18.72
N GLN A 181 9.16 -13.26 -19.27
CA GLN A 181 7.89 -13.95 -19.04
C GLN A 181 8.09 -15.07 -18.02
N SER A 182 7.17 -15.18 -17.06
CA SER A 182 7.06 -16.32 -16.17
C SER A 182 5.60 -16.74 -16.10
N GLY A 183 5.31 -17.94 -16.62
CA GLY A 183 3.95 -18.39 -16.87
C GLY A 183 3.20 -17.47 -17.85
N SER A 184 2.02 -16.98 -17.44
CA SER A 184 1.18 -16.05 -18.21
C SER A 184 1.49 -14.57 -17.94
N SER A 185 2.43 -14.27 -17.05
CA SER A 185 2.69 -12.92 -16.54
C SER A 185 4.04 -12.37 -17.00
N VAL A 186 4.11 -11.05 -17.13
CA VAL A 186 5.31 -10.31 -17.53
C VAL A 186 5.90 -9.61 -16.32
N TYR A 187 7.19 -9.84 -16.11
CA TYR A 187 7.94 -9.35 -14.96
C TYR A 187 9.18 -8.57 -15.38
N VAL A 188 9.70 -7.83 -14.42
CA VAL A 188 10.92 -7.03 -14.48
C VAL A 188 11.79 -7.46 -13.31
N ASP A 189 13.03 -7.84 -13.60
CA ASP A 189 14.04 -8.10 -12.58
C ASP A 189 14.31 -6.82 -11.77
N ALA A 190 14.53 -6.96 -10.46
CA ALA A 190 14.70 -5.83 -9.55
C ALA A 190 15.85 -4.89 -9.93
N ARG A 191 16.97 -5.42 -10.44
CA ARG A 191 18.14 -4.60 -10.84
C ARG A 191 17.84 -3.81 -12.11
N GLU A 192 17.14 -4.44 -13.06
CA GLU A 192 16.66 -3.76 -14.26
C GLU A 192 15.60 -2.70 -13.93
N ALA A 193 14.67 -2.99 -13.02
CA ALA A 193 13.69 -2.02 -12.54
C ALA A 193 14.39 -0.81 -11.91
N LEU A 194 15.36 -1.01 -11.02
CA LEU A 194 16.12 0.06 -10.39
C LEU A 194 16.87 0.91 -11.43
N ARG A 195 17.58 0.27 -12.36
CA ARG A 195 18.28 0.94 -13.47
C ARG A 195 17.34 1.88 -14.23
N TRP A 196 16.13 1.40 -14.55
CA TRP A 196 15.16 2.16 -15.34
C TRP A 196 14.46 3.26 -14.52
N LEU A 197 14.15 2.99 -13.24
CA LEU A 197 13.50 3.91 -12.32
C LEU A 197 14.39 5.11 -11.97
N ARG A 198 15.72 4.93 -11.89
CA ARG A 198 16.70 6.02 -11.72
C ARG A 198 16.56 7.17 -12.73
N GLY A 199 16.05 6.87 -13.93
CA GLY A 199 15.80 7.88 -14.97
C GLY A 199 14.44 8.55 -14.90
N ARG A 200 13.57 8.20 -13.93
CA ARG A 200 12.19 8.69 -13.85
C ARG A 200 12.09 9.87 -12.89
N ARG A 201 11.36 10.90 -13.32
CA ARG A 201 11.06 12.06 -12.48
C ARG A 201 10.20 11.63 -11.30
N GLY A 202 10.65 11.93 -10.09
CA GLY A 202 9.90 11.67 -8.86
C GLY A 202 10.23 10.34 -8.19
N PHE A 203 10.99 9.46 -8.85
CA PHE A 203 11.57 8.31 -8.18
C PHE A 203 12.75 8.75 -7.30
N VAL A 204 12.70 8.37 -6.03
CA VAL A 204 13.79 8.54 -5.07
C VAL A 204 14.31 7.15 -4.72
N GLU A 205 15.62 6.96 -4.79
CA GLU A 205 16.27 5.74 -4.32
C GLU A 205 16.21 5.65 -2.80
N THR A 206 16.16 4.43 -2.29
CA THR A 206 16.21 4.19 -0.85
C THR A 206 17.58 4.61 -0.31
N VAL A 207 17.56 5.42 0.75
CA VAL A 207 18.78 5.83 1.47
C VAL A 207 18.80 5.06 2.78
N VAL A 208 19.70 4.07 2.87
CA VAL A 208 20.03 3.40 4.14
C VAL A 208 20.96 4.35 4.90
N ASN A 209 20.49 4.87 6.04
CA ASN A 209 21.33 5.64 6.96
C ASN A 209 22.00 4.72 7.96
#